data_AF-A0A918KMR1-F1
#
_entry.id   AF-A0A918KMR1-F1
#
_cell.length_a   1.000
_cell.length_b   1.000
_cell.length_c   1.000
_cell.angle_alpha   90.00
_cell.angle_beta   90.00
_cell.angle_gamma   90.00
#
_symmetry.space_group_name_H-M   'P 1'
#
loop_
_entity.id
_entity.type
_entity.pdbx_description
1 polymer ?
#
loop_
_entity_poly.entity_id
_entity_poly.type
_entity_poly.pdbx_seq_one_letter_code
_entity_poly.pdbx_strand_id
1 'polypeptide(L)' 'MSIFGDDLPLSSTQPPTPGEDLYGLSVDELGTRIALYRAEIVRLEAERAKKQAETDAAHAIFGKKSK' A
#
# COMPACT_ATOMS: atom_id res chain seq x y z
N MET A 1 -1.69 5.97 -46.64
CA MET A 1 -0.89 5.27 -45.61
C MET A 1 -0.61 6.26 -44.49
N SER A 2 -1.47 6.31 -43.46
CA SER A 2 -1.12 6.91 -42.17
C SER A 2 -0.82 5.76 -41.22
N ILE A 3 0.46 5.59 -40.90
CA ILE A 3 0.99 4.49 -40.06
C ILE A 3 1.32 4.95 -38.63
N PHE A 4 0.83 6.12 -38.23
CA PHE A 4 1.03 6.70 -36.90
C PHE A 4 -0.32 6.94 -36.22
N GLY A 5 -1.07 5.87 -35.99
CA GLY A 5 -2.29 5.91 -35.19
C GLY A 5 -2.01 5.30 -33.82
N ASP A 6 -1.84 6.16 -32.83
CA ASP A 6 -2.17 5.91 -31.42
C ASP A 6 -1.72 4.58 -30.80
N ASP A 7 -0.41 4.44 -30.56
CA ASP A 7 0.10 3.62 -29.46
C ASP A 7 0.14 4.48 -28.18
N LEU A 8 -1.02 5.05 -27.80
CA LEU A 8 -1.16 5.72 -26.51
C LEU A 8 -0.94 4.65 -25.44
N PRO A 9 0.01 4.84 -24.50
CA PRO A 9 0.19 3.89 -23.42
C PRO A 9 -1.14 3.78 -22.70
N LEU A 10 -1.72 2.57 -22.69
CA LEU A 10 -2.86 2.22 -21.87
C LEU A 10 -2.44 2.53 -20.44
N SER A 11 -2.82 3.69 -19.91
CA SER A 11 -2.68 4.02 -18.50
C SER A 11 -3.38 2.88 -17.77
N SER A 12 -2.61 1.93 -17.24
CA SER A 12 -3.15 0.78 -16.58
C SER A 12 -3.93 1.33 -15.39
N THR A 13 -5.26 1.27 -15.46
CA THR A 13 -6.19 1.66 -14.38
C THR A 13 -6.06 0.76 -13.15
N GLN A 14 -4.97 -0.01 -13.05
CA GLN A 14 -4.67 -0.86 -11.93
C GLN A 14 -3.96 -0.01 -10.87
N PRO A 15 -4.37 -0.12 -9.58
CA PRO A 15 -3.62 0.51 -8.52
C PRO A 15 -2.17 -0.04 -8.52
N PRO A 16 -1.17 0.81 -8.29
CA PRO A 16 0.22 0.40 -8.36
C PRO A 16 0.50 -0.69 -7.30
N THR A 17 1.12 -1.79 -7.69
CA THR A 17 1.46 -2.90 -6.77
C THR A 17 2.95 -2.93 -6.40
N PRO A 18 3.31 -3.26 -5.14
CA PRO A 18 4.71 -3.36 -4.74
C PRO A 18 5.46 -4.43 -5.55
N GLY A 19 6.63 -4.07 -6.09
CA GLY A 19 7.47 -4.98 -6.87
C GLY A 19 7.23 -4.95 -8.39
N GLU A 20 6.38 -4.04 -8.88
CA GLU A 20 6.23 -3.77 -10.31
C GLU A 20 7.51 -3.21 -10.95
N ASP A 21 7.65 -3.46 -12.27
CA ASP A 21 8.64 -2.76 -13.07
C ASP A 21 8.36 -1.25 -13.09
N LEU A 22 9.41 -0.46 -12.95
CA LEU A 22 9.37 1.00 -12.90
C LEU A 22 9.86 1.63 -14.20
N TYR A 23 10.28 0.81 -15.17
CA TYR A 23 10.73 1.30 -16.46
C TYR A 23 9.63 2.10 -17.17
N GLY A 24 9.97 3.30 -17.63
CA GLY A 24 9.05 4.20 -18.34
C GLY A 24 8.20 5.11 -17.45
N LEU A 25 8.29 5.01 -16.12
CA LEU A 25 7.61 5.94 -15.22
C LEU A 25 8.34 7.28 -15.12
N SER A 26 7.58 8.37 -15.15
CA SER A 26 8.07 9.72 -14.86
C SER A 26 8.33 9.95 -13.36
N VAL A 27 9.07 11.01 -13.05
CA VAL A 27 9.37 11.40 -11.66
C VAL A 27 8.10 11.72 -10.87
N ASP A 28 7.13 12.40 -11.49
CA ASP A 28 5.84 12.73 -10.88
C ASP A 28 4.98 11.49 -10.60
N GLU A 29 4.99 10.51 -11.51
CA GLU A 29 4.32 9.22 -11.30
C GLU A 29 4.94 8.45 -10.13
N LEU A 30 6.28 8.41 -10.05
CA LEU A 30 6.97 7.82 -8.91
C LEU A 30 6.60 8.54 -7.60
N GLY A 31 6.53 9.87 -7.60
CA GLY A 31 6.08 10.66 -6.46
C GLY A 31 4.65 10.31 -6.02
N THR A 32 3.73 10.18 -6.99
CA THR A 32 2.34 9.79 -6.74
C THR A 32 2.23 8.39 -6.15
N ARG A 33 2.98 7.41 -6.69
CA ARG A 33 3.03 6.05 -6.15
C ARG A 33 3.59 6.01 -4.72
N ILE A 34 4.66 6.75 -4.45
CA ILE A 34 5.26 6.85 -3.11
C ILE A 34 4.25 7.42 -2.11
N ALA A 35 3.53 8.49 -2.49
CA ALA A 35 2.52 9.08 -1.63
C ALA A 35 1.41 8.08 -1.28
N LEU A 36 0.93 7.32 -2.27
CA LEU A 36 -0.08 6.27 -2.09
C LEU A 36 0.41 5.19 -1.11
N TYR A 37 1.62 4.65 -1.32
CA TYR A 37 2.15 3.61 -0.43
C TYR A 37 2.38 4.10 0.99
N ARG A 38 2.84 5.35 1.17
CA ARG A 38 3.00 5.93 2.51
C ARG A 38 1.67 6.07 3.23
N ALA A 39 0.61 6.53 2.54
CA ALA A 39 -0.72 6.61 3.12
C ALA A 39 -1.24 5.23 3.54
N GLU A 40 -0.99 4.21 2.72
CA GLU A 40 -1.38 2.84 3.06
C GLU A 40 -0.59 2.27 4.24
N ILE A 41 0.71 2.55 4.34
CA ILE A 41 1.52 2.18 5.52
C ILE A 41 0.94 2.78 6.81
N VAL A 42 0.61 4.08 6.80
CA VAL A 42 0.02 4.75 7.97
C VAL A 42 -1.30 4.10 8.39
N ARG A 43 -2.15 3.75 7.42
CA ARG A 43 -3.41 3.04 7.68
C ARG A 43 -3.16 1.66 8.31
N LEU A 44 -2.22 0.89 7.76
CA LEU A 44 -1.89 -0.45 8.27
C LEU A 44 -1.28 -0.39 9.67
N GLU A 45 -0.43 0.60 9.94
CA GLU A 45 0.16 0.81 11.26
C GLU A 45 -0.90 1.17 12.31
N ALA A 46 -1.87 2.02 11.96
CA ALA A 46 -2.97 2.37 12.86
C ALA A 46 -3.82 1.14 13.21
N GLU A 47 -4.17 0.32 12.22
CA GLU A 47 -4.94 -0.91 12.45
C GLU A 47 -4.13 -1.93 13.26
N ARG A 48 -2.82 -2.07 12.98
CA ARG A 48 -1.92 -2.91 13.78
C ARG A 48 -1.88 -2.47 15.24
N ALA A 49 -1.75 -1.17 15.50
CA ALA A 49 -1.69 -0.63 16.86
C ALA A 49 -2.99 -0.92 17.63
N LYS A 50 -4.14 -0.75 16.97
CA LYS A 50 -5.45 -1.10 17.54
C LYS A 50 -5.53 -2.58 17.92
N LYS A 51 -5.16 -3.48 17.00
CA LYS A 51 -5.17 -4.93 17.26
C LYS A 51 -4.19 -5.35 18.35
N GLN A 52 -3.03 -4.69 18.44
CA GLN A 52 -2.08 -4.93 19.51
C GLN A 52 -2.67 -4.55 20.88
N ALA A 53 -3.31 -3.38 20.97
CA ALA A 53 -3.97 -2.94 22.21
C ALA A 53 -5.08 -3.89 22.66
N GLU A 54 -5.87 -4.42 21.72
CA GLU A 54 -6.88 -5.45 21.99
C GLU A 54 -6.25 -6.74 22.52
N THR A 55 -5.13 -7.17 21.92
CA THR A 55 -4.39 -8.37 22.34
C THR A 55 -3.79 -8.20 23.73
N ASP A 56 -3.19 -7.05 24.01
CA ASP A 56 -2.59 -6.74 25.32
C ASP A 56 -3.65 -6.68 26.43
N ALA A 57 -4.82 -6.09 26.13
CA ALA A 57 -5.95 -6.06 27.06
C ALA A 57 -6.48 -7.48 27.35
N ALA A 58 -6.61 -8.32 26.33
CA ALA A 58 -6.99 -9.73 26.51
C ALA A 58 -5.93 -10.48 27.34
N HIS A 59 -4.63 -10.29 27.05
CA HIS A 59 -3.56 -10.91 27.80
C HIS A 59 -3.55 -10.49 29.28
N ALA A 60 -3.85 -9.23 29.58
CA ALA A 60 -3.97 -8.76 30.97
C ALA A 60 -5.11 -9.45 31.75
N ILE A 61 -6.23 -9.75 31.08
CA ILE A 61 -7.40 -10.40 31.69
C ILE A 61 -7.18 -11.92 31.83
N PHE A 62 -6.64 -12.57 30.81
CA PHE A 62 -6.57 -14.03 30.74
C PHE A 62 -5.20 -14.62 31.14
N GLY A 63 -4.10 -13.90 30.91
CA GLY A 63 -2.74 -14.36 31.23
C GLY A 63 -2.46 -14.50 32.73
N LYS A 64 -3.23 -13.82 33.59
CA LYS A 64 -3.06 -13.84 35.04
C LYS A 64 -3.74 -15.03 35.74
N LYS A 65 -4.54 -15.84 35.01
CA LYS A 65 -5.21 -17.04 35.54
C LYS A 65 -4.44 -18.36 35.33
N SER A 66 -3.27 -18.32 34.67
CA SER A 66 -2.52 -19.53 34.32
C SER A 66 -1.31 -19.83 35.22
N LYS A 67 -1.23 -19.23 36.41
CA LYS A 67 -0.15 -19.50 37.37
C LYS A 67 -0.71 -19.90 38.72
#